data_AF-A0A0A0ERX8-F1
#
_entry.id   AF-A0A0A0ERX8-F1
#
_cell.length_a   1.000
_cell.length_b   1.000
_cell.length_c   1.000
_cell.angle_alpha   90.00
_cell.angle_beta   90.00
_cell.angle_gamma   90.00
#
_symmetry.space_group_name_H-M   'P 1'
#
loop_
_entity.id
_entity.type
_entity.pdbx_description
1 polymer ?
#
loop_
_entity_poly.entity_id
_entity_poly.type
_entity_poly.pdbx_seq_one_letter_code
_entity_poly.pdbx_strand_id
1 'polypeptide(L)'
;MHLIYSHNYATARTFALRNEFMPGDWKWIQDADIVRQYPRADVYKVTHWEANPHRDTIDEAIERARASRRLGTVSEVDAGGSTLGVSGA
;
A
#
# COMPACT_ATOMS: atom_id res chain seq x y z
N MET A 1 -3.06 -5.60 -9.52
CA MET A 1 -1.96 -5.83 -8.57
C MET A 1 -2.07 -4.80 -7.47
N HIS A 2 -2.05 -5.25 -6.23
CA HIS A 2 -2.30 -4.47 -5.02
C HIS A 2 -1.10 -4.53 -4.09
N LEU A 3 -0.55 -3.38 -3.71
CA LEU A 3 0.51 -3.29 -2.74
C LEU A 3 -0.10 -2.99 -1.37
N ILE A 4 0.20 -3.80 -0.37
CA ILE A 4 -0.30 -3.62 0.99
C ILE A 4 0.83 -3.07 1.82
N TYR A 5 0.68 -1.81 2.23
CA TYR A 5 1.64 -1.13 3.07
C TYR A 5 1.19 -1.22 4.53
N SER A 6 1.94 -2.00 5.31
CA SER A 6 1.63 -2.34 6.71
C SER A 6 2.88 -2.40 7.56
N HIS A 7 2.75 -2.34 8.88
CA HIS A 7 3.86 -2.50 9.83
C HIS A 7 4.49 -3.90 9.82
N ASN A 8 3.74 -4.95 9.44
CA ASN A 8 4.30 -6.29 9.29
C ASN A 8 3.52 -7.15 8.29
N TYR A 9 4.12 -8.28 7.92
CA TYR A 9 3.53 -9.24 6.99
C TYR A 9 2.21 -9.85 7.48
N ALA A 10 2.08 -10.13 8.78
CA ALA A 10 0.90 -10.78 9.34
C ALA A 10 -0.36 -9.91 9.17
N THR A 11 -0.23 -8.60 9.41
CA THR A 11 -1.26 -7.60 9.21
C THR A 11 -1.59 -7.45 7.73
N ALA A 12 -0.57 -7.37 6.86
CA ALA A 12 -0.78 -7.31 5.42
C ALA A 12 -1.52 -8.54 4.87
N ARG A 13 -1.14 -9.75 5.29
CA ARG A 13 -1.81 -10.99 4.92
C ARG A 13 -3.25 -11.04 5.42
N THR A 14 -3.48 -10.62 6.67
CA THR A 14 -4.83 -10.59 7.25
C THR A 14 -5.74 -9.63 6.46
N PHE A 15 -5.22 -8.46 6.09
CA PHE A 15 -5.95 -7.51 5.25
C PHE A 15 -6.27 -8.09 3.87
N ALA A 16 -5.29 -8.74 3.22
CA ALA A 16 -5.50 -9.37 1.92
C ALA A 16 -6.60 -10.45 1.97
N LEU A 17 -6.58 -11.30 3.00
CA LEU A 17 -7.60 -12.33 3.20
C LEU A 17 -8.98 -11.73 3.47
N ARG A 18 -9.07 -10.66 4.27
CA ARG A 18 -10.35 -9.98 4.56
C ARG A 18 -10.98 -9.31 3.34
N ASN A 19 -10.17 -8.85 2.39
CA ASN A 19 -10.63 -8.23 1.14
C ASN A 19 -10.65 -9.22 -0.03
N GLU A 20 -10.49 -10.52 0.24
CA GLU A 20 -10.57 -11.60 -0.75
C GLU A 20 -9.58 -11.45 -1.93
N PHE A 21 -8.43 -10.80 -1.72
CA PHE A 21 -7.40 -10.69 -2.75
C PHE A 21 -6.76 -12.06 -3.01
N MET A 22 -6.70 -12.46 -4.28
CA MET A 22 -6.10 -13.73 -4.67
C MET A 22 -4.58 -13.74 -4.42
N PRO A 23 -3.97 -14.90 -4.09
CA PRO A 23 -2.51 -15.04 -4.04
C PRO A 23 -1.87 -14.64 -5.38
N GLY A 24 -0.95 -13.68 -5.35
CA GLY A 24 -0.30 -13.13 -6.55
C GLY A 24 -0.91 -11.82 -7.05
N ASP A 25 -2.14 -11.49 -6.64
CA ASP A 25 -2.76 -10.19 -6.92
C ASP A 25 -2.39 -9.13 -5.90
N TRP A 26 -1.72 -9.53 -4.80
CA TRP A 26 -1.20 -8.60 -3.81
C TRP A 26 0.25 -8.88 -3.40
N LYS A 27 0.93 -7.85 -2.90
CA LYS A 27 2.28 -7.93 -2.33
C LYS A 27 2.42 -7.01 -1.12
N TRP A 28 3.01 -7.50 -0.03
CA TRP A 28 3.34 -6.67 1.12
C TRP A 28 4.54 -5.78 0.80
N ILE A 29 4.46 -4.50 1.15
CA ILE A 29 5.57 -3.54 1.00
C ILE A 29 6.47 -3.61 2.23
N GLN A 30 7.56 -4.36 2.11
CA GLN A 30 8.60 -4.45 3.13
C GLN A 30 9.70 -3.39 2.94
N ASP A 31 9.84 -2.85 1.72
CA ASP A 31 10.86 -1.89 1.34
C ASP A 31 10.40 -1.02 0.14
N ALA A 32 11.12 0.06 -0.12
CA ALA A 32 10.84 1.02 -1.20
C ALA A 32 10.93 0.41 -2.60
N ASP A 33 11.69 -0.68 -2.78
CA ASP A 33 11.96 -1.28 -4.07
C ASP A 33 10.73 -2.00 -4.62
N ILE A 34 9.88 -2.53 -3.74
CA ILE A 34 8.59 -3.12 -4.14
C ILE A 34 7.72 -2.08 -4.86
N VAL A 35 7.66 -0.83 -4.38
CA VAL A 35 6.88 0.23 -5.05
C VAL A 35 7.42 0.51 -6.45
N ARG A 36 8.75 0.45 -6.63
CA ARG A 36 9.41 0.67 -7.93
C ARG A 36 9.17 -0.47 -8.91
N GLN A 37 9.11 -1.71 -8.43
CA GLN A 37 8.84 -2.90 -9.24
C GLN A 37 7.43 -2.93 -9.80
N TYR A 38 6.46 -2.37 -9.06
CA TYR A 38 5.05 -2.34 -9.47
C TYR A 38 4.57 -0.90 -9.61
N PRO A 39 5.09 -0.17 -10.61
CA PRO A 39 4.87 1.26 -10.70
C PRO A 39 3.41 1.64 -10.93
N ARG A 40 2.52 0.71 -11.36
CA ARG A 40 1.08 0.93 -11.65
C ARG A 40 0.15 0.23 -10.65
N ALA A 41 0.68 -0.33 -9.57
CA ALA A 41 -0.17 -1.02 -8.60
C ALA A 41 -0.92 -0.03 -7.70
N ASP A 42 -2.08 -0.46 -7.22
CA ASP A 42 -2.83 0.27 -6.19
C ASP A 42 -2.19 0.01 -4.83
N VAL A 43 -2.04 1.04 -4.00
CA VAL A 43 -1.43 0.94 -2.67
C VAL A 43 -2.49 1.08 -1.60
N TYR A 44 -2.57 0.11 -0.69
CA TYR A 44 -3.42 0.15 0.49
C TYR A 44 -2.55 0.36 1.73
N LYS A 45 -2.64 1.55 2.32
CA LYS A 45 -2.02 1.85 3.61
C LYS A 45 -2.94 1.36 4.71
N VAL A 46 -2.61 0.22 5.32
CA VAL A 46 -3.43 -0.37 6.38
C VAL A 46 -3.06 0.20 7.74
N THR A 47 -3.98 0.12 8.71
CA THR A 47 -3.77 0.65 10.08
C THR A 47 -2.40 0.29 10.67
N HIS A 48 -1.83 1.26 11.39
CA HIS A 48 -0.51 1.22 12.00
C HIS A 48 0.65 1.09 11.01
N TRP A 49 0.48 1.38 9.72
CA TRP A 49 1.58 1.32 8.75
C TRP A 49 2.76 2.22 9.13
N GLU A 50 2.53 3.29 9.88
CA GLU A 50 3.54 4.22 10.38
C GLU A 50 4.55 3.56 11.32
N ALA A 51 4.19 2.42 11.92
CA ALA A 51 5.10 1.61 12.73
C ALA A 51 6.03 0.71 11.89
N ASN A 52 5.95 0.76 10.55
CA ASN A 52 6.88 0.05 9.68
C ASN A 52 8.30 0.64 9.83
N PRO A 53 9.34 -0.17 10.09
CA PRO A 53 10.70 0.33 10.28
C PRO A 53 11.28 1.04 9.05
N HIS A 54 10.76 0.75 7.86
CA HIS A 54 11.20 1.36 6.59
C HIS A 54 10.28 2.47 6.11
N ARG A 55 9.44 3.00 7.01
CA ARG A 55 8.35 3.92 6.67
C ARG A 55 8.78 5.06 5.77
N ASP A 56 9.79 5.81 6.20
CA ASP A 56 10.22 7.03 5.50
C ASP A 56 10.63 6.74 4.06
N THR A 57 11.36 5.63 3.83
CA THR A 57 11.80 5.23 2.50
C THR A 57 10.65 4.76 1.60
N ILE A 58 9.67 4.08 2.18
CA ILE A 58 8.49 3.60 1.47
C ILE A 58 7.57 4.77 1.11
N ASP A 59 7.33 5.69 2.05
CA ASP A 59 6.55 6.91 1.82
C ASP A 59 7.18 7.75 0.71
N GLU A 60 8.49 7.97 0.74
CA GLU A 60 9.20 8.71 -0.31
C GLU A 60 9.06 8.01 -1.69
N ALA A 61 9.10 6.69 -1.73
CA ALA A 61 8.91 5.93 -2.96
C ALA A 61 7.47 6.03 -3.50
N ILE A 62 6.47 5.97 -2.62
CA ILE A 62 5.06 6.16 -2.96
C ILE A 62 4.82 7.57 -3.50
N GLU A 63 5.32 8.59 -2.82
CA GLU A 63 5.15 9.99 -3.23
C GLU A 63 5.86 10.29 -4.54
N ARG A 64 7.07 9.76 -4.74
CA ARG A 64 7.77 9.84 -6.03
C ARG A 64 6.98 9.14 -7.15
N ALA A 65 6.42 7.97 -6.88
CA ALA A 65 5.61 7.23 -7.85
C ALA A 65 4.29 7.96 -8.17
N ARG A 66 3.64 8.59 -7.19
CA ARG A 66 2.48 9.48 -7.35
C ARG A 66 2.82 10.71 -8.19
N ALA A 67 3.90 11.41 -7.87
CA ALA A 67 4.35 12.61 -8.60
C ALA A 67 4.63 12.30 -10.08
N SER A 68 5.16 11.11 -10.37
CA SER A 68 5.38 10.64 -11.73
C SER A 68 4.12 10.14 -12.45
N ARG A 69 2.93 10.19 -11.81
CA ARG A 69 1.65 9.62 -12.28
C ARG A 69 1.76 8.16 -12.71
N ARG A 70 2.72 7.43 -12.14
CA ARG A 70 2.93 6.02 -12.46
C ARG A 70 2.01 5.16 -11.62
N LEU A 71 1.90 5.50 -10.34
CA LEU A 71 1.19 4.72 -9.33
C LEU A 71 -0.32 4.72 -9.57
N GLY A 72 -0.95 3.59 -9.24
CA GLY A 72 -2.41 3.48 -9.20
C GLY A 72 -3.00 4.28 -8.04
N THR A 73 -4.20 3.88 -7.61
CA THR A 73 -4.86 4.51 -6.47
C THR A 73 -4.08 4.21 -5.18
N VAL A 74 -3.89 5.22 -4.35
CA VAL A 74 -3.35 5.04 -3.00
C VAL A 74 -4.46 5.33 -2.01
N SER A 75 -4.86 4.31 -1.28
CA SER A 75 -5.97 4.33 -0.32
C SER A 75 -5.46 4.12 1.09
N GLU A 76 -5.87 4.99 2.00
CA GLU A 76 -5.72 4.76 3.44
C GLU A 76 -6.92 3.96 3.92
N VAL A 77 -6.64 2.84 4.58
CA VAL A 77 -7.64 1.87 5.01
C VAL A 77 -7.54 1.73 6.51
N ASP A 78 -8.36 2.51 7.21
CA ASP A 78 -8.53 2.33 8.63
C ASP A 78 -9.34 1.06 8.90
N ALA A 79 -9.00 0.35 9.98
CA ALA A 79 -9.61 -0.92 10.38
C ALA A 79 -11.12 -0.82 10.70
N GLY A 80 -11.74 0.35 10.52
CA GLY A 80 -13.16 0.58 10.68
C GLY A 80 -13.66 1.66 9.72
N GLY A 81 -14.02 1.25 8.50
CA GLY A 81 -15.00 1.96 7.69
C GLY A 81 -14.45 3.05 6.76
N SER A 82 -14.82 2.88 5.49
CA SER A 82 -14.83 3.91 4.45
C SER A 82 -13.46 4.36 3.94
N THR A 83 -13.10 3.80 2.78
CA THR A 83 -12.16 4.39 1.84
C THR A 83 -12.57 5.84 1.54
N LEU A 84 -11.94 6.81 2.19
CA LEU A 84 -11.92 8.18 1.70
C LEU A 84 -10.97 8.19 0.50
N GLY A 85 -11.54 7.94 -0.68
CA GLY A 85 -10.86 8.10 -1.95
C GLY A 85 -10.42 9.55 -2.11
N VAL A 86 -9.15 9.83 -1.79
CA VAL A 86 -8.50 11.06 -2.20
C VAL A 86 -8.01 10.86 -3.64
N SER A 87 -8.94 11.02 -4.58
CA SER A 87 -8.60 11.34 -5.97
C SER A 87 -8.22 12.81 -6.01
N GLY A 88 -6.91 13.09 -5.99
CA GLY A 88 -6.39 14.45 -6.17
C GLY A 88 -6.54 14.91 -7.62
N ALA A 89 -7.25 16.04 -7.78
CA ALA A 89 -7.44 16.81 -9.00
C ALA A 89 -6.16 17.48 -9.53
#